data_AF-X1HLM9-F1
#
_entry.id   AF-X1HLM9-F1
#
_cell.length_a   1.000
_cell.length_b   1.000
_cell.length_c   1.000
_cell.angle_alpha   90.00
_cell.angle_beta   90.00
_cell.angle_gamma   90.00
#
_symmetry.space_group_name_H-M   'P 1'
#
loop_
_entity.id
_entity.type
_entity.pdbx_description
1 polymer ?
#
loop_
_entity_poly.entity_id
_entity_poly.type
_entity_poly.pdbx_seq_one_letter_code
_entity_poly.pdbx_strand_id
1 'polypeptide(L)'
;MGYEVKQDEVTDEKWAEMKQIVKNNICAECESELTIHTNPEKATIEVGCLNREHHGFLERTTYTQELRRGAEIHPAIRDNIERKMILPGGQPIEVALAMIQTRFPRADMDEPSAALFLWDCVRLDLDPLLGEIFPATFKTKAKDGTEKKVVQPIISEDGWLSLAARACPEAWAGPPKAMRLEEYLQTQDAYKEKTYTEVKEIAKEIKQDLCKDPEAYVWVAIGHRKDQDD
;
A
#
# COMPACT_ATOMS: atom_id res chain seq x y z
N MET A 1 -21.89 2.64 1.46
CA MET A 1 -22.53 3.51 2.49
C MET A 1 -21.68 4.76 2.72
N GLY A 2 -22.26 5.97 2.67
CA GLY A 2 -21.53 7.24 2.86
C GLY A 2 -21.28 7.59 4.34
N TYR A 3 -20.25 8.37 4.63
CA TYR A 3 -19.95 8.85 5.98
C TYR A 3 -20.90 10.00 6.35
N GLU A 4 -21.77 9.78 7.34
CA GLU A 4 -22.78 10.74 7.81
C GLU A 4 -22.62 11.02 9.32
N VAL A 5 -22.74 12.28 9.72
CA VAL A 5 -22.70 12.71 11.12
C VAL A 5 -23.85 13.67 11.38
N LYS A 6 -24.58 13.48 12.48
CA LYS A 6 -25.64 14.44 12.85
C LYS A 6 -25.05 15.81 13.15
N GLN A 7 -25.75 16.86 12.73
CA GLN A 7 -25.23 18.23 12.76
C GLN A 7 -24.88 18.72 14.18
N ASP A 8 -25.54 18.19 15.20
CA ASP A 8 -25.33 18.45 16.63
C ASP A 8 -24.12 17.69 17.23
N GLU A 9 -23.58 16.69 16.53
CA GLU A 9 -22.47 15.85 16.98
C GLU A 9 -21.17 16.08 16.20
N VAL A 10 -21.10 17.16 15.40
CA VAL A 10 -19.93 17.51 14.59
C VAL A 10 -18.85 18.11 15.50
N THR A 11 -17.78 17.35 15.70
CA THR A 11 -16.56 17.80 16.37
C THR A 11 -15.49 18.18 15.36
N ASP A 12 -14.47 18.93 15.78
CA ASP A 12 -13.32 19.29 14.93
C ASP A 12 -12.61 18.04 14.37
N GLU A 13 -12.57 16.95 15.14
CA GLU A 13 -12.00 15.65 14.73
C GLU A 13 -12.80 15.00 13.60
N LYS A 14 -14.13 14.90 13.75
CA LYS A 14 -15.01 14.36 12.71
C LYS A 14 -14.97 15.22 11.44
N TRP A 15 -14.89 16.54 11.60
CA TRP A 15 -14.75 17.46 10.48
C TRP A 15 -13.41 17.29 9.74
N ALA A 16 -12.32 17.06 10.47
CA ALA A 16 -11.02 16.75 9.88
C ALA A 16 -11.03 15.40 9.14
N GLU A 17 -11.71 14.40 9.70
CA GLU A 17 -11.92 13.10 9.05
C GLU A 17 -12.70 13.24 7.74
N MET A 18 -13.82 13.99 7.73
CA MET A 18 -14.58 14.27 6.51
C MET A 18 -13.74 14.95 5.43
N LYS A 19 -12.92 15.94 5.82
CA LYS A 19 -11.99 16.60 4.89
C LYS A 19 -10.95 15.62 4.32
N GLN A 20 -10.47 14.70 5.15
CA GLN A 20 -9.51 13.69 4.72
C GLN A 20 -10.17 12.70 3.73
N ILE A 21 -11.43 12.31 3.96
CA ILE A 21 -12.19 11.47 3.04
C ILE A 21 -12.36 12.17 1.70
N VAL A 22 -12.81 13.43 1.67
CA VAL A 22 -12.98 14.21 0.43
C VAL A 22 -11.67 14.38 -0.32
N LYS A 23 -10.57 14.59 0.40
CA LYS A 23 -9.24 14.77 -0.20
C LYS A 23 -8.73 13.50 -0.88
N ASN A 24 -8.95 12.36 -0.24
CA ASN A 24 -8.36 11.10 -0.65
C ASN A 24 -9.26 10.28 -1.56
N ASN A 25 -10.55 10.63 -1.71
CA ASN A 25 -11.51 9.81 -2.45
C ASN A 25 -12.29 10.61 -3.51
N ILE A 26 -12.78 9.89 -4.51
CA ILE A 26 -13.76 10.34 -5.52
C ILE A 26 -15.01 9.46 -5.44
N CYS A 27 -16.08 9.86 -6.12
CA CYS A 27 -17.27 9.03 -6.23
C CYS A 27 -16.94 7.73 -6.98
N ALA A 28 -17.35 6.59 -6.45
CA ALA A 28 -17.09 5.29 -7.07
C ALA A 28 -17.88 5.08 -8.37
N GLU A 29 -19.05 5.70 -8.52
CA GLU A 29 -19.93 5.51 -9.68
C GLU A 29 -19.64 6.44 -10.86
N CYS A 30 -19.29 7.70 -10.58
CA CYS A 30 -19.11 8.71 -11.64
C CYS A 30 -17.74 9.39 -11.62
N GLU A 31 -16.85 8.96 -10.72
CA GLU A 31 -15.47 9.46 -10.60
C GLU A 31 -15.35 10.97 -10.30
N SER A 32 -16.47 11.64 -10.00
CA SER A 32 -16.49 13.07 -9.67
C SER A 32 -15.97 13.33 -8.26
N GLU A 33 -15.61 14.58 -7.99
CA GLU A 33 -15.17 15.00 -6.66
C GLU A 33 -16.27 14.82 -5.61
N LEU A 34 -15.89 14.31 -4.44
CA LEU A 34 -16.76 14.27 -3.28
C LEU A 34 -16.85 15.66 -2.66
N THR A 35 -17.99 15.94 -2.03
CA THR A 35 -18.22 17.20 -1.31
C THR A 35 -18.82 16.93 0.05
N ILE A 36 -18.48 17.78 1.02
CA ILE A 36 -19.17 17.80 2.31
C ILE A 36 -20.41 18.67 2.12
N HIS A 37 -21.59 18.09 2.33
CA HIS A 37 -22.84 18.81 2.20
C HIS A 37 -23.80 18.45 3.33
N THR A 38 -24.76 19.34 3.60
CA THR A 38 -25.76 19.13 4.64
C THR A 38 -26.99 18.48 4.03
N ASN A 39 -27.49 17.41 4.64
CA ASN A 39 -28.76 16.79 4.32
C ASN A 39 -29.85 17.35 5.26
N PRO A 40 -30.71 18.26 4.76
CA PRO A 40 -31.70 18.91 5.60
C PRO A 40 -32.83 17.98 6.07
N GLU A 41 -33.08 16.87 5.38
CA GLU A 41 -34.16 15.94 5.74
C GLU A 41 -33.79 15.09 6.97
N LYS A 42 -32.50 14.77 7.12
CA LYS A 42 -31.96 13.97 8.22
C LYS A 42 -31.24 14.78 9.29
N ALA A 43 -31.08 16.10 9.07
CA ALA A 43 -30.25 16.99 9.90
C ALA A 43 -28.81 16.46 10.08
N THR A 44 -28.24 15.88 9.02
CA THR A 44 -26.89 15.30 8.98
C THR A 44 -25.98 16.10 8.07
N ILE A 45 -24.68 16.06 8.35
CA ILE A 45 -23.62 16.44 7.43
C ILE A 45 -23.06 15.15 6.83
N GLU A 46 -23.03 15.09 5.50
CA GLU A 46 -22.68 13.90 4.74
C GLU A 46 -21.51 14.21 3.81
N VAL A 47 -20.60 13.23 3.68
CA VAL A 47 -19.57 13.23 2.64
C VAL A 47 -20.07 12.37 1.49
N GLY A 48 -20.24 12.95 0.31
CA GLY A 48 -20.79 12.23 -0.82
C GLY A 48 -20.64 12.94 -2.15
N CYS A 49 -21.06 12.25 -3.22
CA CYS A 49 -21.21 12.85 -4.52
C CYS A 49 -22.30 13.93 -4.47
N LEU A 50 -22.25 14.90 -5.40
CA LEU A 50 -23.36 15.84 -5.60
C LEU A 50 -24.65 15.15 -6.05
N ASN A 51 -24.54 14.00 -6.73
CA ASN A 51 -25.68 13.14 -6.99
C ASN A 51 -25.94 12.26 -5.77
N ARG A 52 -27.13 12.40 -5.17
CA ARG A 52 -27.56 11.68 -3.97
C ARG A 52 -27.80 10.18 -4.19
N GLU A 53 -27.99 9.79 -5.44
CA GLU A 53 -28.16 8.38 -5.82
C GLU A 53 -26.82 7.64 -5.88
N HIS A 54 -25.71 8.36 -5.98
CA HIS A 54 -24.40 7.71 -6.04
C HIS A 54 -23.91 7.35 -4.64
N HIS A 55 -23.39 6.14 -4.54
CA HIS A 55 -22.85 5.57 -3.32
C HIS A 55 -21.40 5.11 -3.53
N GLY A 56 -20.72 4.87 -2.41
CA GLY A 56 -19.34 4.38 -2.42
C GLY A 56 -18.27 5.46 -2.61
N PHE A 57 -17.07 5.14 -2.13
CA PHE A 57 -15.88 5.98 -2.22
C PHE A 57 -14.77 5.21 -2.93
N LEU A 58 -14.14 5.86 -3.90
CA LEU A 58 -12.98 5.34 -4.62
C LEU A 58 -11.74 6.13 -4.22
N GLU A 59 -10.71 5.46 -3.69
CA GLU A 59 -9.47 6.12 -3.29
C GLU A 59 -8.76 6.67 -4.54
N ARG A 60 -8.42 7.97 -4.51
CA ARG A 60 -7.73 8.67 -5.60
C ARG A 60 -6.37 8.03 -5.82
N THR A 61 -6.08 7.70 -7.07
CA THR A 61 -4.73 7.34 -7.46
C THR A 61 -3.84 8.59 -7.42
N THR A 62 -2.62 8.41 -6.92
CA THR A 62 -1.62 9.49 -6.92
C THR A 62 -1.01 9.65 -8.30
N TYR A 63 -0.57 10.86 -8.65
CA TYR A 63 0.14 11.10 -9.91
C TYR A 63 1.40 10.23 -10.07
N THR A 64 2.06 9.85 -8.98
CA THR A 64 3.19 8.91 -8.99
C THR A 64 2.76 7.50 -9.40
N GLN A 65 1.61 7.02 -8.90
CA GLN A 65 1.06 5.72 -9.27
C GLN A 65 0.60 5.71 -10.74
N GLU A 66 -0.06 6.77 -11.19
CA GLU A 66 -0.47 6.92 -12.60
C GLU A 66 0.73 6.97 -13.55
N LEU A 67 1.77 7.76 -13.21
CA LEU A 67 3.02 7.79 -13.99
C LEU A 67 3.67 6.41 -14.09
N ARG A 68 3.76 5.68 -12.97
CA ARG A 68 4.33 4.32 -12.93
C ARG A 68 3.51 3.31 -13.73
N ARG A 69 2.19 3.52 -13.87
CA ARG A 69 1.30 2.72 -14.72
C ARG A 69 1.39 3.08 -16.21
N GLY A 70 2.22 4.07 -16.56
CA GLY A 70 2.38 4.52 -17.94
C GLY A 70 1.28 5.47 -18.42
N ALA A 71 0.47 6.01 -17.50
CA ALA A 71 -0.53 7.02 -17.85
C ALA A 71 0.17 8.34 -18.23
N GLU A 72 -0.41 9.03 -19.22
CA GLU A 72 0.10 10.30 -19.69
C GLU A 72 -0.26 11.41 -18.69
N ILE A 73 0.71 11.76 -17.82
CA ILE A 73 0.58 12.86 -16.87
C ILE A 73 1.21 14.14 -17.39
N HIS A 74 0.71 15.28 -16.91
CA HIS A 74 1.20 16.59 -17.31
C HIS A 74 2.73 16.71 -17.09
N PRO A 75 3.52 17.21 -18.06
CA PRO A 75 4.98 17.22 -18.01
C PRO A 75 5.56 17.82 -16.73
N ALA A 76 5.02 18.95 -16.25
CA ALA A 76 5.50 19.58 -15.01
C ALA A 76 5.31 18.73 -13.74
N ILE A 77 4.27 17.88 -13.72
CA ILE A 77 4.02 16.95 -12.61
C ILE A 77 4.95 15.75 -12.74
N ARG A 78 5.12 15.23 -13.97
CA ARG A 78 6.06 14.16 -14.29
C ARG A 78 7.47 14.51 -13.88
N ASP A 79 8.00 15.65 -14.32
CA ASP A 79 9.36 16.08 -14.02
C ASP A 79 9.58 16.24 -12.50
N ASN A 80 8.56 16.67 -11.75
CA ASN A 80 8.63 16.77 -10.29
C ASN A 80 8.64 15.40 -9.60
N ILE A 81 7.94 14.42 -10.15
CA ILE A 81 7.95 13.03 -9.65
C ILE A 81 9.29 12.38 -10.00
N GLU A 82 9.72 12.47 -11.26
CA GLU A 82 10.99 11.89 -11.74
C GLU A 82 12.20 12.41 -10.96
N ARG A 83 12.26 13.72 -10.65
CA ARG A 83 13.34 14.29 -9.79
C ARG A 83 13.44 13.67 -8.40
N LYS A 84 12.32 13.18 -7.86
CA LYS A 84 12.26 12.55 -6.53
C LYS A 84 12.49 11.03 -6.59
N MET A 85 12.35 10.42 -7.77
CA MET A 85 12.59 9.00 -7.95
C MET A 85 14.09 8.71 -7.91
N ILE A 86 14.43 7.60 -7.25
CA ILE A 86 15.82 7.16 -7.14
C ILE A 86 16.35 6.71 -8.50
N LEU A 87 15.55 6.00 -9.32
CA LEU A 87 15.93 5.55 -10.67
C LEU A 87 14.69 5.17 -11.54
N PRO A 88 14.75 5.25 -12.90
CA PRO A 88 15.66 6.02 -13.74
C PRO A 88 14.99 7.28 -14.33
N GLY A 89 15.52 8.44 -13.91
CA GLY A 89 15.16 9.80 -14.36
C GLY A 89 15.58 10.92 -13.39
N GLY A 90 15.80 10.61 -12.10
CA GLY A 90 15.96 11.63 -11.05
C GLY A 90 17.35 11.85 -10.45
N GLN A 91 18.04 10.78 -10.04
CA GLN A 91 19.27 10.87 -9.25
C GLN A 91 20.44 10.17 -9.95
N PRO A 92 21.68 10.72 -9.91
CA PRO A 92 22.87 10.00 -10.34
C PRO A 92 23.06 8.72 -9.51
N ILE A 93 23.56 7.66 -10.16
CA ILE A 93 23.76 6.34 -9.52
C ILE A 93 24.62 6.46 -8.25
N GLU A 94 25.66 7.29 -8.26
CA GLU A 94 26.52 7.54 -7.10
C GLU A 94 25.75 8.11 -5.90
N VAL A 95 24.81 9.03 -6.16
CA VAL A 95 23.96 9.62 -5.11
C VAL A 95 22.96 8.59 -4.58
N ALA A 96 22.36 7.80 -5.48
CA ALA A 96 21.46 6.71 -5.12
C ALA A 96 22.16 5.65 -4.24
N LEU A 97 23.40 5.27 -4.60
CA LEU A 97 24.23 4.34 -3.83
C LEU A 97 24.53 4.90 -2.43
N ALA A 98 24.95 6.16 -2.34
CA ALA A 98 25.24 6.81 -1.06
C ALA A 98 23.99 6.91 -0.16
N MET A 99 22.82 7.24 -0.74
CA MET A 99 21.55 7.29 -0.02
C MET A 99 21.17 5.93 0.54
N ILE A 100 21.33 4.86 -0.26
CA ILE A 100 21.01 3.49 0.15
C ILE A 100 21.96 3.00 1.24
N GLN A 101 23.27 3.22 1.11
CA GLN A 101 24.24 2.87 2.14
C GLN A 101 23.95 3.60 3.46
N THR A 102 23.53 4.86 3.38
CA THR A 102 23.12 5.66 4.55
C THR A 102 21.82 5.14 5.17
N ARG A 103 20.85 4.74 4.35
CA ARG A 103 19.54 4.24 4.81
C ARG A 103 19.61 2.82 5.39
N PHE A 104 20.47 1.98 4.82
CA PHE A 104 20.66 0.57 5.18
C PHE A 104 22.10 0.27 5.59
N PRO A 105 22.62 0.90 6.66
CA PRO A 105 24.01 0.74 7.08
C PRO A 105 24.34 -0.69 7.54
N ARG A 106 23.31 -1.46 7.90
CA ARG A 106 23.43 -2.86 8.34
C ARG A 106 23.55 -3.86 7.19
N ALA A 107 23.25 -3.45 5.96
CA ALA A 107 23.22 -4.35 4.82
C ALA A 107 24.61 -4.71 4.27
N ASP A 108 25.71 -4.25 4.90
CA ASP A 108 27.12 -4.65 4.64
C ASP A 108 27.38 -4.83 3.13
N MET A 109 26.91 -3.86 2.34
CA MET A 109 26.88 -3.90 0.88
C MET A 109 28.12 -3.20 0.33
N ASP A 110 28.84 -3.89 -0.54
CA ASP A 110 29.80 -3.27 -1.43
C ASP A 110 29.09 -2.57 -2.60
N GLU A 111 29.85 -1.75 -3.35
CA GLU A 111 29.33 -0.97 -4.47
C GLU A 111 28.65 -1.85 -5.55
N PRO A 112 29.20 -3.02 -5.94
CA PRO A 112 28.52 -3.95 -6.84
C PRO A 112 27.19 -4.49 -6.30
N SER A 113 27.12 -4.90 -5.02
CA SER A 113 25.87 -5.40 -4.44
C SER A 113 24.82 -4.32 -4.31
N ALA A 114 25.22 -3.10 -3.97
CA ALA A 114 24.31 -1.96 -3.90
C ALA A 114 23.78 -1.57 -5.30
N ALA A 115 24.61 -1.68 -6.34
CA ALA A 115 24.18 -1.49 -7.73
C ALA A 115 23.18 -2.56 -8.18
N LEU A 116 23.43 -3.85 -7.86
CA LEU A 116 22.49 -4.94 -8.14
C LEU A 116 21.16 -4.73 -7.42
N PHE A 117 21.20 -4.35 -6.14
CA PHE A 117 20.00 -4.03 -5.37
C PHE A 117 19.21 -2.88 -5.99
N LEU A 118 19.89 -1.80 -6.43
CA LEU A 118 19.27 -0.70 -7.17
C LEU A 118 18.62 -1.16 -8.47
N TRP A 119 19.27 -2.04 -9.21
CA TRP A 119 18.71 -2.62 -10.43
C TRP A 119 17.47 -3.47 -10.15
N ASP A 120 17.44 -4.22 -9.05
CA ASP A 120 16.24 -4.94 -8.64
C ASP A 120 15.11 -4.01 -8.22
N CYS A 121 15.43 -2.90 -7.54
CA CYS A 121 14.46 -1.84 -7.24
C CYS A 121 13.84 -1.29 -8.53
N VAL A 122 14.67 -0.95 -9.53
CA VAL A 122 14.21 -0.45 -10.84
C VAL A 122 13.39 -1.50 -11.58
N ARG A 123 13.87 -2.74 -11.64
CA ARG A 123 13.22 -3.84 -12.37
C ARG A 123 11.83 -4.14 -11.81
N LEU A 124 11.67 -4.04 -10.49
CA LEU A 124 10.40 -4.27 -9.81
C LEU A 124 9.59 -2.97 -9.64
N ASP A 125 10.12 -1.83 -10.10
CA ASP A 125 9.59 -0.49 -9.85
C ASP A 125 9.40 -0.19 -8.35
N LEU A 126 10.11 -0.89 -7.47
CA LEU A 126 10.00 -0.72 -6.02
C LEU A 126 10.94 0.37 -5.51
N ASP A 127 10.45 1.24 -4.65
CA ASP A 127 11.23 2.31 -4.05
C ASP A 127 11.73 1.91 -2.66
N PRO A 128 13.06 1.77 -2.47
CA PRO A 128 13.62 1.40 -1.18
C PRO A 128 13.47 2.49 -0.10
N LEU A 129 13.23 3.76 -0.47
CA LEU A 129 12.97 4.84 0.49
C LEU A 129 11.53 4.83 0.99
N LEU A 130 10.60 4.28 0.21
CA LEU A 130 9.22 4.05 0.64
C LEU A 130 9.06 2.79 1.49
N GLY A 131 10.14 2.04 1.71
CA GLY A 131 10.11 0.82 2.51
C GLY A 131 9.51 -0.38 1.79
N GLU A 132 9.28 -0.29 0.47
CA GLU A 132 8.73 -1.35 -0.37
C GLU A 132 9.72 -2.52 -0.57
N ILE A 133 11.01 -2.21 -0.52
CA ILE A 133 12.08 -3.18 -0.74
C ILE A 133 13.28 -2.79 0.11
N PHE A 134 13.95 -3.77 0.71
CA PHE A 134 15.12 -3.55 1.55
C PHE A 134 16.20 -4.60 1.30
N PRO A 135 17.48 -4.21 1.35
CA PRO A 135 18.57 -5.15 1.18
C PRO A 135 18.84 -5.89 2.49
N ALA A 136 18.97 -7.21 2.43
CA ALA A 136 19.34 -8.05 3.55
C ALA A 136 20.60 -8.87 3.26
N THR A 137 21.53 -8.86 4.20
CA THR A 137 22.80 -9.60 4.08
C THR A 137 22.70 -10.95 4.76
N PHE A 138 22.98 -11.99 4.00
CA PHE A 138 23.14 -13.35 4.50
C PHE A 138 24.63 -13.68 4.54
N LYS A 139 25.12 -14.00 5.74
CA LYS A 139 26.52 -14.37 5.97
C LYS A 139 26.60 -15.87 6.15
N THR A 140 27.39 -16.52 5.30
CA THR A 140 27.64 -17.97 5.37
C THR A 140 29.14 -18.21 5.50
N LYS A 141 29.53 -19.12 6.40
CA LYS A 141 30.93 -19.55 6.52
C LYS A 141 31.09 -20.89 5.83
N ALA A 142 31.98 -20.95 4.86
CA ALA A 142 32.39 -22.20 4.25
C ALA A 142 33.31 -23.00 5.19
N LYS A 143 33.47 -24.31 4.91
CA LYS A 143 34.22 -25.24 5.78
C LYS A 143 35.71 -24.89 5.91
N ASP A 144 36.23 -24.14 4.95
CA ASP A 144 37.59 -23.59 4.88
C ASP A 144 37.77 -22.31 5.72
N GLY A 145 36.70 -21.82 6.38
CA GLY A 145 36.71 -20.58 7.15
C GLY A 145 36.45 -19.32 6.34
N THR A 146 36.25 -19.43 5.02
CA THR A 146 35.96 -18.30 4.14
C THR A 146 34.53 -17.80 4.38
N GLU A 147 34.38 -16.52 4.68
CA GLU A 147 33.07 -15.89 4.87
C GLU A 147 32.52 -15.39 3.53
N LYS A 148 31.39 -15.96 3.10
CA LYS A 148 30.63 -15.51 1.93
C LYS A 148 29.47 -14.65 2.39
N LYS A 149 29.42 -13.43 1.86
CA LYS A 149 28.30 -12.50 2.04
C LYS A 149 27.46 -12.49 0.79
N VAL A 150 26.15 -12.60 0.94
CA VAL A 150 25.18 -12.46 -0.14
C VAL A 150 24.18 -11.40 0.27
N VAL A 151 24.00 -10.38 -0.56
CA VAL A 151 22.95 -9.38 -0.39
C VAL A 151 21.77 -9.82 -1.24
N GLN A 152 20.60 -9.99 -0.63
CA GLN A 152 19.35 -10.25 -1.34
C GLN A 152 18.35 -9.13 -1.09
N PRO A 153 17.61 -8.69 -2.12
CA PRO A 153 16.46 -7.83 -1.91
C PRO A 153 15.34 -8.61 -1.22
N ILE A 154 14.79 -8.03 -0.17
CA ILE A 154 13.55 -8.51 0.46
C ILE A 154 12.47 -7.47 0.18
N ILE A 155 11.37 -7.92 -0.39
CA ILE A 155 10.20 -7.10 -0.65
C ILE A 155 9.36 -7.07 0.62
N SER A 156 9.01 -5.87 1.08
CA SER A 156 8.12 -5.71 2.23
C SER A 156 6.68 -6.04 1.87
N GLU A 157 5.83 -6.09 2.89
CA GLU A 157 4.38 -6.18 2.73
C GLU A 157 3.84 -5.04 1.84
N ASP A 158 4.25 -3.80 2.11
CA ASP A 158 3.93 -2.62 1.30
C ASP A 158 4.43 -2.73 -0.15
N GLY A 159 5.60 -3.35 -0.35
CA GLY A 159 6.15 -3.60 -1.68
C GLY A 159 5.34 -4.62 -2.47
N TRP A 160 4.90 -5.71 -1.83
CA TRP A 160 4.05 -6.73 -2.43
C TRP A 160 2.70 -6.17 -2.86
N LEU A 161 2.11 -5.32 -2.03
CA LEU A 161 0.87 -4.62 -2.35
C LEU A 161 1.03 -3.64 -3.49
N SER A 162 2.13 -2.89 -3.49
CA SER A 162 2.44 -1.94 -4.56
C SER A 162 2.66 -2.68 -5.88
N LEU A 163 3.25 -3.88 -5.87
CA LEU A 163 3.31 -4.76 -7.03
C LEU A 163 1.91 -5.23 -7.47
N ALA A 164 1.08 -5.69 -6.53
CA ALA A 164 -0.28 -6.16 -6.84
C ALA A 164 -1.17 -5.03 -7.41
N ALA A 165 -1.09 -3.83 -6.84
CA ALA A 165 -1.78 -2.62 -7.29
C ALA A 165 -1.42 -2.22 -8.73
N ARG A 166 -0.17 -2.50 -9.13
CA ARG A 166 0.36 -2.21 -10.46
C ARG A 166 0.06 -3.31 -11.46
N ALA A 167 0.11 -4.57 -11.03
CA ALA A 167 -0.09 -5.72 -11.89
C ALA A 167 -1.56 -5.94 -12.28
N CYS A 168 -2.50 -5.56 -11.42
CA CYS A 168 -3.93 -5.79 -11.63
C CYS A 168 -4.78 -4.50 -11.50
N PRO A 169 -4.55 -3.47 -12.33
CA PRO A 169 -5.31 -2.21 -12.28
C PRO A 169 -6.80 -2.40 -12.60
N GLU A 170 -7.15 -3.48 -13.29
CA GLU A 170 -8.53 -3.85 -13.61
C GLU A 170 -9.26 -4.54 -12.45
N ALA A 171 -8.52 -5.15 -11.50
CA ALA A 171 -9.12 -5.87 -10.38
C ALA A 171 -9.33 -4.98 -9.16
N TRP A 172 -8.53 -3.92 -9.00
CA TRP A 172 -8.50 -3.08 -7.80
C TRP A 172 -8.87 -1.62 -8.07
N ALA A 173 -9.71 -1.08 -7.20
CA ALA A 173 -10.07 0.32 -7.10
C ALA A 173 -9.13 0.97 -6.06
N GLY A 174 -8.09 1.67 -6.53
CA GLY A 174 -7.01 2.18 -5.68
C GLY A 174 -5.95 1.12 -5.32
N PRO A 175 -4.94 1.46 -4.50
CA PRO A 175 -3.94 0.50 -4.04
C PRO A 175 -4.50 -0.41 -2.92
N PRO A 176 -4.46 -1.75 -3.06
CA PRO A 176 -4.77 -2.63 -1.94
C PRO A 176 -3.81 -2.37 -0.77
N LYS A 177 -4.33 -2.56 0.43
CA LYS A 177 -3.59 -2.65 1.69
C LYS A 177 -3.42 -4.14 2.05
N ALA A 178 -2.52 -4.45 2.96
CA ALA A 178 -2.41 -5.80 3.51
C ALA A 178 -2.79 -5.72 4.97
N MET A 179 -3.40 -6.82 5.41
CA MET A 179 -3.69 -7.07 6.79
C MET A 179 -3.27 -8.49 7.08
N ARG A 180 -2.69 -8.73 8.26
CA ARG A 180 -2.37 -10.10 8.67
C ARG A 180 -3.65 -10.93 8.68
N LEU A 181 -3.56 -12.20 8.33
CA LEU A 181 -4.72 -13.08 8.31
C LEU A 181 -5.49 -13.05 9.65
N GLU A 182 -4.78 -13.05 10.77
CA GLU A 182 -5.38 -13.01 12.10
C GLU A 182 -6.16 -11.70 12.35
N GLU A 183 -5.58 -10.56 11.96
CA GLU A 183 -6.21 -9.25 12.09
C GLU A 183 -7.42 -9.15 11.14
N TYR A 184 -7.29 -9.66 9.92
CA TYR A 184 -8.36 -9.68 8.93
C TYR A 184 -9.55 -10.51 9.40
N LEU A 185 -9.31 -11.70 9.96
CA LEU A 185 -10.37 -12.53 10.52
C LEU A 185 -11.13 -11.78 11.61
N GLN A 186 -10.46 -11.00 12.47
CA GLN A 186 -11.11 -10.19 13.50
C GLN A 186 -12.00 -9.07 12.94
N THR A 187 -11.81 -8.64 11.69
CA THR A 187 -12.69 -7.67 11.04
C THR A 187 -13.96 -8.28 10.45
N GLN A 188 -14.00 -9.60 10.25
CA GLN A 188 -15.17 -10.26 9.68
C GLN A 188 -16.27 -10.50 10.71
N ASP A 189 -17.52 -10.27 10.32
CA ASP A 189 -18.69 -10.47 11.20
C ASP A 189 -18.77 -11.88 11.82
N ALA A 190 -18.30 -12.89 11.10
CA ALA A 190 -18.27 -14.28 11.56
C ALA A 190 -17.28 -14.54 12.71
N TYR A 191 -16.28 -13.68 12.90
CA TYR A 191 -15.18 -13.91 13.84
C TYR A 191 -14.85 -12.71 14.74
N LYS A 192 -15.47 -11.54 14.54
CA LYS A 192 -15.20 -10.32 15.31
C LYS A 192 -15.45 -10.45 16.82
N GLU A 193 -16.34 -11.36 17.23
CA GLU A 193 -16.64 -11.61 18.65
C GLU A 193 -15.73 -12.67 19.28
N LYS A 194 -14.89 -13.35 18.48
CA LYS A 194 -14.00 -14.41 18.97
C LYS A 194 -12.76 -13.83 19.62
N THR A 195 -12.21 -14.56 20.59
CA THR A 195 -10.95 -14.18 21.22
C THR A 195 -9.78 -14.34 20.24
N TYR A 196 -8.71 -13.57 20.45
CA TYR A 196 -7.51 -13.65 19.62
C TYR A 196 -6.92 -15.07 19.55
N THR A 197 -7.01 -15.84 20.65
CA THR A 197 -6.59 -17.24 20.71
C THR A 197 -7.38 -18.15 19.78
N GLU A 198 -8.70 -17.97 19.69
CA GLU A 198 -9.55 -18.77 18.80
C GLU A 198 -9.31 -18.40 17.34
N VAL A 199 -9.13 -17.11 17.04
CA VAL A 199 -8.77 -16.63 15.71
C VAL A 199 -7.42 -17.20 15.26
N LYS A 200 -6.46 -17.34 16.18
CA LYS A 200 -5.14 -17.89 15.86
C LYS A 200 -5.20 -19.37 15.46
N GLU A 201 -6.05 -20.16 16.09
CA GLU A 201 -6.24 -21.57 15.71
C GLU A 201 -6.94 -21.71 14.35
N ILE A 202 -7.95 -20.87 14.08
CA ILE A 202 -8.60 -20.79 12.76
C ILE A 202 -7.58 -20.38 11.69
N ALA A 203 -6.74 -19.38 11.98
CA ALA A 203 -5.70 -18.94 11.08
C ALA A 203 -4.69 -20.06 10.78
N LYS A 204 -4.31 -20.89 11.77
CA LYS A 204 -3.44 -22.05 11.54
C LYS A 204 -4.05 -23.07 10.59
N GLU A 205 -5.34 -23.35 10.68
CA GLU A 205 -6.03 -24.24 9.75
C GLU A 205 -5.99 -23.70 8.32
N ILE A 206 -6.27 -22.41 8.14
CA ILE A 206 -6.20 -21.73 6.83
C ILE A 206 -4.77 -21.72 6.28
N LYS A 207 -3.77 -21.43 7.12
CA LYS A 207 -2.34 -21.45 6.75
C LYS A 207 -1.88 -22.85 6.36
N GLN A 208 -2.33 -23.88 7.09
CA GLN A 208 -2.06 -25.26 6.76
C GLN A 208 -2.66 -25.65 5.40
N ASP A 209 -3.85 -25.16 5.06
CA ASP A 209 -4.45 -25.49 3.77
C ASP A 209 -3.76 -24.77 2.61
N LEU A 210 -3.57 -23.44 2.74
CA LEU A 210 -2.99 -22.58 1.70
C LEU A 210 -1.49 -22.84 1.48
N CYS A 211 -0.72 -22.92 2.57
CA CYS A 211 0.74 -22.93 2.53
C CYS A 211 1.35 -24.28 2.92
N LYS A 212 0.54 -25.24 3.37
CA LYS A 212 1.01 -26.52 3.95
C LYS A 212 1.93 -26.35 5.16
N ASP A 213 1.87 -25.18 5.80
CA ASP A 213 2.63 -24.81 6.99
C ASP A 213 1.74 -23.97 7.92
N PRO A 214 1.44 -24.43 9.15
CA PRO A 214 0.54 -23.73 10.05
C PRO A 214 1.17 -22.47 10.66
N GLU A 215 2.49 -22.35 10.62
CA GLU A 215 3.24 -21.20 11.12
C GLU A 215 3.61 -20.21 10.00
N ALA A 216 3.06 -20.41 8.79
CA ALA A 216 3.26 -19.51 7.67
C ALA A 216 2.80 -18.09 8.00
N TYR A 217 3.56 -17.11 7.51
CA TYR A 217 3.12 -15.72 7.50
C TYR A 217 2.21 -15.52 6.30
N VAL A 218 0.92 -15.27 6.57
CA VAL A 218 -0.11 -15.08 5.55
C VAL A 218 -0.74 -13.72 5.74
N TRP A 219 -0.83 -13.00 4.63
CA TRP A 219 -1.44 -11.68 4.53
C TRP A 219 -2.61 -11.73 3.55
N VAL A 220 -3.64 -10.97 3.87
CA VAL A 220 -4.81 -10.79 3.02
C VAL A 220 -4.72 -9.41 2.38
N ALA A 221 -4.82 -9.37 1.06
CA ALA A 221 -5.00 -8.11 0.34
C ALA A 221 -6.40 -7.58 0.62
N ILE A 222 -6.48 -6.44 1.29
CA ILE A 222 -7.70 -5.71 1.62
C ILE A 222 -7.77 -4.43 0.79
N GLY A 223 -8.93 -4.11 0.26
CA GLY A 223 -9.12 -2.95 -0.60
C GLY A 223 -10.41 -3.10 -1.39
N HIS A 224 -10.81 -2.05 -2.08
CA HIS A 224 -11.99 -2.14 -2.92
C HIS A 224 -11.61 -2.87 -4.20
N ARG A 225 -12.18 -4.04 -4.44
CA ARG A 225 -12.10 -4.63 -5.77
C ARG A 225 -13.16 -4.00 -6.67
N LYS A 226 -12.87 -3.84 -7.96
CA LYS A 226 -13.84 -3.29 -8.91
C LYS A 226 -15.02 -4.24 -9.18
N ASP A 227 -14.86 -5.53 -8.86
CA ASP A 227 -15.88 -6.57 -8.99
C ASP A 227 -16.60 -6.92 -7.69
N GLN A 228 -16.29 -6.21 -6.59
CA GLN A 228 -17.07 -6.30 -5.36
C GLN A 228 -18.22 -5.29 -5.43
N ASP A 229 -19.45 -5.80 -5.51
CA ASP A 229 -20.64 -5.01 -5.18
C ASP A 229 -20.59 -4.66 -3.67
N ASP A 230 -20.85 -3.39 -3.36
CA ASP A 230 -20.87 -2.79 -2.00
C ASP A 230 -21.78 -3.53 -1.00
#